data_AF-A0A2V2DJ47-F1
#
_entry.id   AF-A0A2V2DJ47-F1
#
_cell.length_a   1.000
_cell.length_b   1.000
_cell.length_c   1.000
_cell.angle_alpha   90.00
_cell.angle_beta   90.00
_cell.angle_gamma   90.00
#
_symmetry.space_group_name_H-M   'P 1'
#
loop_
_entity.id
_entity.type
_entity.pdbx_description
1 polymer ?
#
loop_
_entity_poly.entity_id
_entity_poly.type
_entity_poly.pdbx_seq_one_letter_code
_entity_poly.pdbx_strand_id
1 'polypeptide(L)' 'MESRVYSVAEVKDILGVSRSKAYEFIKNAYKDEGPFRVIKVGDNYRIPKASFDQWLNGA' A
#
# COMPACT_ATOMS: atom_id res chain seq x y z
N MET A 1 3.70 3.74 20.20
CA MET A 1 2.56 3.07 19.53
C MET A 1 2.94 2.89 18.08
N GLU A 2 3.10 1.66 17.61
CA GLU A 2 3.52 1.41 16.23
C GLU A 2 2.35 1.55 15.26
N SER A 3 2.57 2.28 14.16
CA SER A 3 1.60 2.41 13.07
C SER A 3 1.38 1.04 12.42
N ARG A 4 0.14 0.55 12.40
CA ARG A 4 -0.26 -0.73 11.78
C ARG A 4 -0.54 -0.63 10.27
N VAL A 5 -0.24 0.53 9.68
CA VAL A 5 -0.42 0.82 8.26
C VAL A 5 0.86 1.41 7.68
N TYR A 6 1.13 1.11 6.42
CA TYR A 6 2.09 1.84 5.60
C TYR A 6 1.42 3.03 4.92
N SER A 7 2.19 4.09 4.75
CA SER A 7 1.93 5.17 3.82
C SER A 7 2.42 4.82 2.41
N VAL A 8 1.98 5.60 1.41
CA VAL A 8 2.50 5.50 0.03
C VAL A 8 4.02 5.63 -0.02
N ALA A 9 4.59 6.51 0.81
CA ALA A 9 6.04 6.73 0.86
C ALA A 9 6.77 5.47 1.37
N GLU A 10 6.28 4.84 2.44
CA GLU A 10 6.86 3.60 2.95
C GLU A 10 6.74 2.47 1.92
N VAL A 11 5.59 2.31 1.27
CA VAL A 11 5.43 1.31 0.19
C VAL A 11 6.39 1.55 -0.96
N LYS A 12 6.61 2.83 -1.34
CA LYS A 12 7.61 3.21 -2.35
C LYS A 12 9.02 2.78 -1.92
N ASP A 13 9.41 3.04 -0.68
CA ASP A 13 10.74 2.66 -0.17
C ASP A 13 10.88 1.12 -0.04
N ILE A 14 9.83 0.40 0.37
CA ILE A 14 9.82 -1.07 0.46
C ILE A 14 9.92 -1.72 -0.92
N LEU A 15 9.18 -1.22 -1.91
CA LEU A 15 9.16 -1.77 -3.27
C LEU A 15 10.31 -1.24 -4.15
N GLY A 16 11.05 -0.23 -3.71
CA GLY A 16 12.13 0.39 -4.50
C GLY A 16 11.65 1.03 -5.81
N VAL A 17 10.38 1.46 -5.88
CA VAL A 17 9.77 2.04 -7.10
C VAL A 17 9.76 3.56 -7.06
N SER A 18 9.53 4.20 -8.21
CA SER A 18 9.31 5.64 -8.25
C SER A 18 8.01 6.03 -7.54
N ARG A 19 7.93 7.27 -7.04
CA ARG A 19 6.75 7.81 -6.36
C ARG A 19 5.48 7.70 -7.21
N SER A 20 5.59 7.98 -8.50
CA SER A 20 4.47 7.88 -9.45
C SER A 20 3.96 6.44 -9.56
N LYS A 21 4.87 5.47 -9.74
CA LYS A 21 4.53 4.05 -9.82
C LYS A 21 3.89 3.54 -8.53
N ALA A 22 4.41 3.92 -7.36
CA ALA A 22 3.81 3.55 -6.08
C ALA A 22 2.38 4.09 -5.96
N TYR A 23 2.16 5.35 -6.35
CA TYR A 23 0.84 5.98 -6.28
C TYR A 23 -0.15 5.31 -7.24
N GLU A 24 0.25 5.06 -8.49
CA GLU A 24 -0.57 4.33 -9.47
C GLU A 24 -0.89 2.92 -8.99
N PHE A 25 0.10 2.20 -8.47
CA PHE A 25 -0.07 0.85 -7.95
C PHE A 25 -1.07 0.79 -6.79
N ILE A 26 -0.93 1.68 -5.80
CA ILE A 26 -1.85 1.74 -4.65
C ILE A 26 -3.24 2.18 -5.08
N LYS A 27 -3.34 3.12 -6.02
CA LYS A 27 -4.62 3.59 -6.56
C LYS A 27 -5.34 2.48 -7.33
N ASN A 28 -4.63 1.69 -8.12
CA ASN A 28 -5.19 0.53 -8.82
C ASN A 28 -5.58 -0.54 -7.81
N ALA A 29 -4.72 -0.85 -6.84
CA ALA A 29 -5.06 -1.81 -5.79
C ALA A 29 -6.29 -1.41 -4.96
N TYR A 30 -6.49 -0.11 -4.75
CA TYR A 30 -7.71 0.41 -4.13
C TYR A 30 -8.95 0.26 -5.03
N LYS A 31 -8.81 0.47 -6.33
CA LYS A 31 -9.92 0.38 -7.30
C LYS A 31 -10.33 -1.05 -7.60
N ASP A 32 -9.35 -1.92 -7.75
CA ASP A 32 -9.52 -3.33 -8.12
C ASP A 32 -9.74 -4.20 -6.86
N GLU A 33 -9.73 -3.59 -5.67
CA GLU A 33 -9.89 -4.22 -4.35
C GLU A 33 -8.93 -5.41 -4.11
N GLY A 34 -7.75 -5.38 -4.74
CA GLY A 34 -6.72 -6.41 -4.65
C GLY A 34 -5.42 -5.94 -5.33
N PRO A 35 -4.26 -6.58 -5.10
CA PRO A 35 -4.05 -7.86 -4.41
C PRO A 35 -3.91 -7.76 -2.88
N PHE A 36 -3.96 -6.55 -2.31
CA PHE A 36 -4.00 -6.30 -0.86
C PHE A 36 -4.98 -5.18 -0.54
N ARG A 37 -5.38 -5.09 0.73
CA ARG A 37 -6.35 -4.08 1.16
C ARG A 37 -5.74 -2.68 1.16
N VAL A 38 -6.48 -1.71 0.65
CA VAL A 38 -6.13 -0.29 0.72
C VAL A 38 -7.28 0.49 1.33
N ILE A 39 -6.97 1.38 2.27
CA ILE A 39 -7.95 2.23 2.94
C ILE A 39 -7.66 3.68 2.55
N LYS A 40 -8.62 4.34 1.92
CA LYS A 40 -8.53 5.78 1.63
C LYS A 40 -9.12 6.58 2.80
N VAL A 41 -8.33 7.48 3.37
CA VAL A 41 -8.73 8.39 4.45
C VAL A 41 -8.49 9.82 3.99
N GLY A 42 -9.56 10.52 3.61
CA GLY A 42 -9.45 11.81 2.93
C GLY A 42 -8.71 11.65 1.60
N ASP A 43 -7.64 12.42 1.40
CA ASP A 43 -6.75 12.31 0.23
C ASP A 43 -5.59 11.32 0.39
N ASN A 44 -5.43 10.72 1.57
CA ASN A 44 -4.31 9.83 1.85
C ASN A 44 -4.72 8.35 1.76
N TYR A 45 -3.84 7.54 1.18
CA TYR A 45 -3.96 6.08 1.20
C TYR A 45 -3.19 5.48 2.38
N ARG A 46 -3.83 4.54 3.07
CA ARG A 46 -3.28 3.76 4.18
C ARG A 46 -3.37 2.28 3.83
N ILE A 47 -2.25 1.59 3.90
CA ILE A 47 -2.13 0.19 3.51
C ILE A 47 -1.91 -0.63 4.78
N PRO A 48 -2.82 -1.51 5.22
CA PRO A 48 -2.60 -2.36 6.38
C PRO A 48 -1.35 -3.23 6.20
N LYS A 49 -0.39 -3.13 7.13
CA LYS A 49 0.90 -3.83 7.02
C LYS A 49 0.69 -5.32 6.84
N ALA A 50 -0.15 -5.93 7.66
CA ALA A 50 -0.46 -7.36 7.59
C ALA A 50 -0.93 -7.82 6.20
N SER A 51 -1.83 -7.07 5.55
CA SER A 51 -2.35 -7.44 4.22
C SER A 51 -1.30 -7.25 3.13
N PHE A 52 -0.49 -6.19 3.22
CA PHE A 52 0.59 -5.92 2.28
C PHE A 52 1.75 -6.91 2.42
N ASP A 53 2.15 -7.21 3.66
CA ASP A 53 3.22 -8.16 3.96
C ASP A 53 2.80 -9.59 3.53
N GLN A 54 1.54 -9.97 3.71
CA GLN A 54 1.02 -11.24 3.16
C GLN A 54 1.17 -11.31 1.64
N TRP A 55 0.77 -10.25 0.94
CA TRP A 55 0.96 -10.17 -0.52
C TRP A 55 2.43 -10.19 -0.93
N LEU A 56 3.29 -9.44 -0.22
CA LEU A 56 4.73 -9.36 -0.51
C LEU A 56 5.44 -10.71 -0.33
N ASN A 57 5.01 -11.49 0.67
CA ASN A 57 5.53 -12.83 0.94
C ASN A 57 4.93 -13.91 0.01
N GLY A 58 4.02 -13.55 -0.90
CA GLY A 58 3.45 -14.47 -1.89
C GLY A 58 2.55 -15.57 -1.31
N ALA A 59 1.86 -15.29 -0.20
CA ALA A 59 0.95 -16.24 0.46
C ALA A 59 -0.35 -16.48 -0.33
#